data_AF-A0A538HC79-F1
#
_entry.id   AF-A0A538HC79-F1
#
_cell.length_a   1.000
_cell.length_b   1.000
_cell.length_c   1.000
_cell.angle_alpha   90.00
_cell.angle_beta   90.00
_cell.angle_gamma   90.00
#
_symmetry.space_group_name_H-M   'P 1'
#
loop_
_entity.id
_entity.type
_entity.pdbx_description
1 polymer ?
#
loop_
_entity_poly.entity_id
_entity_poly.type
_entity_poly.pdbx_seq_one_letter_code
_entity_poly.pdbx_strand_id
1 'polypeptide(L)'
;MRPAVAAVNIVLGLVYTSYGIMTIVDMKRGWKTMGFSHFGMAWIAMAFTCGPHHLEHGLHVAFAGRAGGPLDLFAVVVGFPAGVIWFLLRVEALAGGRGDRFISATPRWVAALPALSAVYVGLLGAGAIAVLRSGASFGPKLTPNVLLLAVYSLIGYYLLRTQLANRGPLGGWSVSGLALTVVFPTCGLMHAVYATYATAARYDVDIHGLTIDWLSVPAAIYFVWVVRSLYLGAFRDWNRGSVGAQLASAVA
;
A
#
# COMPACT_ATOMS: atom_id res chain seq x y z
N MET A 1 21.21 6.51 10.05
CA MET A 1 20.23 6.13 9.00
C MET A 1 19.92 4.63 8.99
N ARG A 2 20.93 3.75 8.96
CA ARG A 2 20.74 2.29 8.98
C ARG A 2 19.78 1.77 10.08
N PRO A 3 19.88 2.18 11.36
CA PRO A 3 18.92 1.76 12.38
C PRO A 3 17.47 2.21 12.11
N ALA A 4 17.28 3.39 11.52
CA ALA A 4 15.95 3.91 11.20
C ALA A 4 15.32 3.14 10.04
N VAL A 5 16.08 2.87 8.96
CA VAL A 5 15.61 2.04 7.84
C VAL A 5 15.23 0.65 8.32
N ALA A 6 16.08 0.02 9.15
CA ALA A 6 15.80 -1.28 9.75
C ALA A 6 14.53 -1.24 10.61
N ALA A 7 14.45 -0.30 11.57
CA ALA A 7 13.32 -0.22 12.49
C ALA A 7 11.99 0.02 11.76
N VAL A 8 11.93 0.96 10.82
CA VAL A 8 10.68 1.26 10.12
C VAL A 8 10.23 0.09 9.24
N ASN A 9 11.17 -0.62 8.58
CA ASN A 9 10.83 -1.82 7.82
C ASN A 9 10.38 -2.99 8.70
N ILE A 10 11.03 -3.22 9.85
CA ILE A 10 10.57 -4.25 10.81
C ILE A 10 9.16 -3.93 11.30
N VAL A 11 8.90 -2.68 11.70
CA VAL A 11 7.57 -2.24 12.16
C VAL A 11 6.54 -2.41 11.05
N LEU A 12 6.84 -1.99 9.81
CA LEU A 12 5.95 -2.20 8.67
C LEU A 12 5.69 -3.67 8.41
N GLY A 13 6.70 -4.53 8.47
CA GLY A 13 6.55 -5.96 8.26
C GLY A 13 5.62 -6.60 9.28
N LEU A 14 5.76 -6.23 10.56
CA LEU A 14 4.86 -6.67 11.63
C LEU A 14 3.43 -6.15 11.46
N VAL A 15 3.26 -4.86 11.14
CA VAL A 15 1.95 -4.24 10.92
C VAL A 15 1.26 -4.87 9.72
N TYR A 16 1.97 -5.07 8.61
CA TYR A 16 1.42 -5.66 7.39
C TYR A 16 1.02 -7.12 7.59
N THR A 17 1.85 -7.91 8.26
CA THR A 17 1.50 -9.29 8.61
C THR A 17 0.29 -9.33 9.54
N SER A 18 0.21 -8.41 10.50
CA SER A 18 -0.94 -8.29 11.41
C SER A 18 -2.23 -7.98 10.65
N TYR A 19 -2.19 -7.19 9.56
CA TYR A 19 -3.37 -7.01 8.71
C TYR A 19 -3.87 -8.31 8.10
N GLY A 20 -2.97 -9.16 7.59
CA GLY A 20 -3.38 -10.44 7.02
C GLY A 20 -4.15 -11.27 8.03
N ILE A 21 -3.67 -11.33 9.27
CA ILE A 21 -4.33 -12.04 10.38
C ILE A 21 -5.67 -11.38 10.73
N MET A 22 -5.70 -10.06 10.88
CA MET A 22 -6.90 -9.29 11.16
C MET A 22 -7.99 -9.50 10.10
N THR A 23 -7.62 -9.45 8.83
CA THR A 23 -8.54 -9.68 7.71
C THR A 23 -9.00 -11.14 7.65
N ILE A 24 -8.16 -12.13 7.98
CA ILE A 24 -8.60 -13.52 8.13
C ILE A 24 -9.68 -13.63 9.21
N VAL A 25 -9.47 -13.00 10.37
CA VAL A 25 -10.43 -13.01 11.47
C VAL A 25 -11.77 -12.38 11.05
N ASP A 26 -11.72 -11.21 10.42
CA ASP A 26 -12.91 -10.54 9.87
C ASP A 26 -13.61 -11.41 8.82
N MET A 27 -12.85 -11.97 7.88
CA MET A 27 -13.37 -12.86 6.84
C MET A 27 -14.07 -14.07 7.43
N LYS A 28 -13.48 -14.71 8.44
CA LYS A 28 -14.06 -15.86 9.13
C LYS A 28 -15.35 -15.49 9.89
N ARG A 29 -15.37 -14.34 10.57
CA ARG A 29 -16.54 -13.87 11.33
C ARG A 29 -17.70 -13.49 10.41
N GLY A 30 -17.41 -12.79 9.31
CA GLY A 30 -18.41 -12.31 8.37
C GLY A 30 -18.85 -13.33 7.31
N TRP A 31 -18.13 -14.45 7.13
CA TRP A 31 -18.40 -15.40 6.05
C TRP A 31 -19.86 -15.86 5.99
N LYS A 32 -20.43 -16.23 7.13
CA LYS A 32 -21.79 -16.78 7.19
C LYS A 32 -22.88 -15.75 6.84
N THR A 33 -22.60 -14.46 7.04
CA THR A 33 -23.59 -13.38 6.88
C THR A 33 -23.39 -12.57 5.60
N MET A 34 -22.14 -12.35 5.21
CA MET A 34 -21.75 -11.50 4.07
C MET A 34 -21.16 -12.29 2.89
N GLY A 35 -20.95 -13.60 3.03
CA GLY A 35 -20.37 -14.44 1.99
C GLY A 35 -18.87 -14.25 1.83
N PHE A 36 -18.30 -14.61 0.68
CA PHE A 36 -16.88 -14.42 0.39
C PHE A 36 -16.54 -12.95 0.06
N SER A 37 -15.43 -12.43 0.60
CA SER A 37 -14.90 -11.11 0.22
C SER A 37 -13.70 -11.25 -0.71
N HIS A 38 -13.84 -10.80 -1.94
CA HIS A 38 -12.72 -10.75 -2.88
C HIS A 38 -11.69 -9.69 -2.48
N PHE A 39 -12.14 -8.54 -1.97
CA PHE A 39 -11.31 -7.50 -1.40
C PHE A 39 -10.55 -8.00 -0.18
N GLY A 40 -11.23 -8.67 0.76
CA GLY A 40 -10.58 -9.28 1.92
C GLY A 40 -9.53 -10.31 1.50
N MET A 41 -9.84 -11.18 0.54
CA MET A 41 -8.88 -12.19 0.06
C MET A 41 -7.68 -11.54 -0.65
N ALA A 42 -7.91 -10.54 -1.49
CA ALA A 42 -6.83 -9.81 -2.16
C ALA A 42 -5.96 -9.09 -1.13
N TRP A 43 -6.58 -8.50 -0.11
CA TRP A 43 -5.87 -7.87 1.00
C TRP A 43 -5.00 -8.87 1.78
N ILE A 44 -5.54 -10.05 2.10
CA ILE A 44 -4.79 -11.14 2.76
C ILE A 44 -3.58 -11.52 1.91
N ALA A 45 -3.78 -11.77 0.62
CA ALA A 45 -2.69 -12.15 -0.29
C ALA A 45 -1.58 -11.10 -0.30
N MET A 46 -1.93 -9.82 -0.38
CA MET A 46 -0.99 -8.72 -0.29
C MET A 46 -0.28 -8.62 1.05
N ALA A 47 -1.01 -8.75 2.16
CA ALA A 47 -0.45 -8.66 3.50
C ALA A 47 0.62 -9.74 3.75
N PHE A 48 0.39 -10.95 3.25
CA PHE A 48 1.32 -12.07 3.37
C PHE A 48 2.49 -12.04 2.39
N THR A 49 2.52 -11.11 1.44
CA THR A 49 3.71 -10.87 0.63
C THR A 49 4.44 -9.61 1.05
N CYS A 50 3.74 -8.47 1.23
CA CYS A 50 4.34 -7.22 1.66
C CYS A 50 4.91 -7.28 3.08
N GLY A 51 4.21 -7.93 4.03
CA GLY A 51 4.63 -8.02 5.42
C GLY A 51 5.98 -8.74 5.59
N PRO A 52 6.08 -10.00 5.14
CA PRO A 52 7.35 -10.72 5.12
C PRO A 52 8.44 -10.00 4.32
N HIS A 53 8.11 -9.33 3.22
CA HIS A 53 9.07 -8.55 2.44
C HIS A 53 9.71 -7.43 3.29
N HIS A 54 8.89 -6.59 3.95
CA HIS A 54 9.41 -5.52 4.79
C HIS A 54 10.18 -6.05 6.00
N LEU A 55 9.73 -7.16 6.59
CA LEU A 55 10.45 -7.79 7.69
C LEU A 55 11.84 -8.28 7.24
N GLU A 56 11.92 -9.00 6.12
CA GLU A 56 13.17 -9.46 5.53
C GLU A 56 14.13 -8.30 5.26
N HIS A 57 13.63 -7.22 4.62
CA HIS A 57 14.46 -6.06 4.32
C HIS A 57 15.00 -5.41 5.60
N GLY A 58 14.14 -5.28 6.61
CA GLY A 58 14.52 -4.75 7.92
C GLY A 58 15.58 -5.60 8.63
N LEU A 59 15.44 -6.93 8.58
CA LEU A 59 16.40 -7.89 9.14
C LEU A 59 17.73 -7.86 8.38
N HIS A 60 17.71 -7.77 7.05
CA HIS A 60 18.93 -7.66 6.25
C HIS A 60 19.70 -6.37 6.53
N VAL A 61 18.98 -5.24 6.69
CA VAL A 61 19.59 -3.96 7.07
C VAL A 61 20.09 -4.02 8.52
N ALA A 62 19.36 -4.62 9.45
CA ALA A 62 19.79 -4.70 10.85
C ALA A 62 20.99 -5.64 11.05
N PHE A 63 20.92 -6.86 10.50
CA PHE A 63 21.77 -7.97 10.93
C PHE A 63 22.67 -8.54 9.82
N ALA A 64 22.28 -8.44 8.55
CA ALA A 64 23.04 -9.05 7.44
C ALA A 64 24.00 -8.09 6.71
N GLY A 65 24.25 -6.91 7.28
CA GLY A 65 25.23 -5.96 6.73
C GLY A 65 24.75 -5.16 5.52
N ARG A 66 23.49 -5.29 5.07
CA ARG A 66 22.94 -4.48 3.95
C ARG A 66 22.93 -3.00 4.34
N ALA A 67 23.56 -2.17 3.50
CA ALA A 67 23.70 -0.75 3.76
C ALA A 67 22.41 0.02 3.42
N GLY A 68 21.53 0.27 4.40
CA GLY A 68 20.35 1.13 4.18
C GLY A 68 20.73 2.54 3.68
N GLY A 69 20.06 3.01 2.64
CA GLY A 69 20.29 4.30 1.99
C GLY A 69 19.26 5.39 2.33
N PRO A 70 19.56 6.67 2.03
CA PRO A 70 18.61 7.77 2.22
C PRO A 70 17.31 7.60 1.43
N LEU A 71 17.37 7.03 0.22
CA LEU A 71 16.16 6.82 -0.58
C LEU A 71 15.26 5.74 0.02
N ASP A 72 15.81 4.72 0.68
CA ASP A 72 15.00 3.71 1.37
C ASP A 72 14.21 4.37 2.48
N LEU A 73 14.89 5.16 3.31
CA LEU A 73 14.21 5.88 4.39
C LEU A 73 13.13 6.78 3.80
N PHE A 74 13.48 7.64 2.83
CA PHE A 74 12.54 8.58 2.23
C PHE A 74 11.32 7.91 1.61
N ALA A 75 11.51 6.80 0.88
CA ALA A 75 10.41 6.05 0.28
C ALA A 75 9.47 5.47 1.34
N VAL A 76 10.04 4.99 2.45
CA VAL A 76 9.30 4.32 3.51
C VAL A 76 8.55 5.31 4.40
N VAL A 77 9.18 6.40 4.87
CA VAL A 77 8.52 7.33 5.82
C VAL A 77 7.34 8.09 5.23
N VAL A 78 7.26 8.26 3.91
CA VAL A 78 6.11 8.96 3.29
C VAL A 78 4.85 8.08 3.27
N GLY A 79 5.00 6.79 2.99
CA GLY A 79 3.89 5.84 3.05
C GLY A 79 3.47 5.46 4.47
N PHE A 80 4.41 5.55 5.43
CA PHE A 80 4.23 5.08 6.80
C PHE A 80 3.01 5.69 7.52
N PRO A 81 2.77 7.02 7.52
CA PRO A 81 1.58 7.60 8.15
C PRO A 81 0.27 7.08 7.57
N ALA A 82 0.17 6.93 6.25
CA ALA A 82 -1.02 6.39 5.61
C ALA A 82 -1.27 4.93 6.03
N GLY A 83 -0.21 4.12 6.08
CA GLY A 83 -0.25 2.75 6.62
C GLY A 83 -0.73 2.72 8.07
N VAL A 84 -0.13 3.52 8.96
CA VAL A 84 -0.52 3.57 10.38
C VAL A 84 -1.96 4.04 10.57
N ILE A 85 -2.40 5.09 9.85
CA ILE A 85 -3.79 5.56 9.91
C ILE A 85 -4.74 4.44 9.51
N TRP A 86 -4.48 3.78 8.38
CA TRP A 86 -5.29 2.64 7.95
C TRP A 86 -5.26 1.50 8.98
N PHE A 87 -4.14 1.29 9.69
CA PHE A 87 -3.98 0.25 10.72
C PHE A 87 -4.90 0.46 11.89
N LEU A 88 -4.79 1.64 12.49
CA LEU A 88 -5.57 2.00 13.65
C LEU A 88 -7.07 1.97 13.33
N LEU A 89 -7.45 2.38 12.13
CA LEU A 89 -8.82 2.28 11.62
C LEU A 89 -9.31 0.82 11.52
N ARG A 90 -8.47 -0.12 11.10
CA ARG A 90 -8.85 -1.56 11.09
C ARG A 90 -8.89 -2.18 12.48
N VAL A 91 -7.94 -1.83 13.34
CA VAL A 91 -7.95 -2.27 14.75
C VAL A 91 -9.22 -1.79 15.45
N GLU A 92 -9.61 -0.53 15.25
CA GLU A 92 -10.87 0.01 15.77
C GLU A 92 -12.07 -0.77 15.24
N ALA A 93 -12.13 -1.05 13.93
CA ALA A 93 -13.22 -1.82 13.34
C ALA A 93 -13.35 -3.22 13.97
N LEU A 94 -12.23 -3.89 14.17
CA LEU A 94 -12.15 -5.22 14.79
C LEU A 94 -12.60 -5.23 16.26
N ALA A 95 -12.39 -4.12 16.96
CA ALA A 95 -12.86 -3.90 18.32
C ALA A 95 -14.35 -3.47 18.39
N GLY A 96 -15.06 -3.46 17.25
CA GLY A 96 -16.46 -3.07 17.16
C GLY A 96 -16.72 -1.57 17.02
N GLY A 97 -15.67 -0.77 16.83
CA GLY A 97 -15.80 0.66 16.57
C GLY A 97 -16.09 0.97 15.09
N ARG A 98 -16.10 2.27 14.75
CA ARG A 98 -16.56 2.74 13.43
C ARG A 98 -15.60 2.34 12.30
N GLY A 99 -14.30 2.32 12.58
CA GLY A 99 -13.26 1.84 11.68
C GLY A 99 -12.97 2.68 10.43
N ASP A 100 -13.81 3.64 10.09
CA ASP A 100 -13.50 4.68 9.09
C ASP A 100 -13.92 6.06 9.59
N ARG A 101 -13.37 7.10 8.99
CA ARG A 101 -13.70 8.50 9.29
C ARG A 101 -14.05 9.22 8.00
N PHE A 102 -14.91 10.22 8.14
CA PHE A 102 -15.37 11.03 7.02
C PHE A 102 -14.73 12.42 7.11
N ILE A 103 -14.15 12.88 5.99
CA ILE A 103 -13.68 14.25 5.83
C ILE A 103 -14.69 14.98 4.96
N SER A 104 -15.38 15.96 5.52
CA SER A 104 -16.35 16.77 4.77
C SER A 104 -15.67 17.64 3.71
N ALA A 105 -16.33 17.78 2.56
CA ALA A 105 -15.88 18.56 1.41
C ALA A 105 -14.45 18.17 0.96
N THR A 106 -13.63 19.14 0.55
CA THR A 106 -12.20 18.92 0.23
C THR A 106 -11.38 19.99 0.93
N PRO A 107 -10.89 19.73 2.16
CA PRO A 107 -10.07 20.71 2.86
C PRO A 107 -8.76 20.96 2.11
N ARG A 108 -8.13 22.12 2.34
CA ARG A 108 -6.93 22.58 1.61
C ARG A 108 -5.80 21.55 1.62
N TRP A 109 -5.60 20.84 2.73
CA TRP A 109 -4.55 19.83 2.83
C TRP A 109 -4.82 18.60 1.95
N VAL A 110 -6.09 18.18 1.75
CA VAL A 110 -6.45 17.12 0.78
C VAL A 110 -6.25 17.63 -0.64
N ALA A 111 -6.66 18.87 -0.91
CA ALA A 111 -6.47 19.50 -2.22
C ALA A 111 -4.99 19.65 -2.61
N ALA A 112 -4.09 19.76 -1.63
CA ALA A 112 -2.64 19.85 -1.84
C ALA A 112 -1.97 18.50 -2.11
N LEU A 113 -2.61 17.36 -1.80
CA LEU A 113 -2.00 16.04 -1.92
C LEU A 113 -1.46 15.74 -3.33
N PRO A 114 -2.15 16.06 -4.45
CA PRO A 114 -1.60 15.81 -5.79
C PRO A 114 -0.28 16.55 -6.05
N ALA A 115 -0.19 17.83 -5.65
CA ALA A 115 1.02 18.62 -5.82
C ALA A 115 2.16 18.09 -4.94
N LEU A 116 1.87 17.77 -3.66
CA LEU A 116 2.84 17.16 -2.76
C LEU A 116 3.33 15.80 -3.26
N SER A 117 2.44 15.01 -3.87
CA SER A 117 2.78 13.70 -4.46
C SER A 117 3.70 13.88 -5.68
N ALA A 118 3.44 14.87 -6.53
CA ALA A 118 4.30 15.19 -7.66
C ALA A 118 5.71 15.63 -7.20
N VAL A 119 5.79 16.49 -6.18
CA VAL A 119 7.07 16.90 -5.58
C VAL A 119 7.81 15.68 -5.00
N TYR A 120 7.12 14.83 -4.25
CA TYR A 120 7.68 13.61 -3.68
C TYR A 120 8.25 12.67 -4.74
N VAL A 121 7.49 12.37 -5.80
CA VAL A 121 7.94 11.53 -6.91
C VAL A 121 9.12 12.18 -7.64
N GLY A 122 9.09 13.50 -7.87
CA GLY A 122 10.18 14.24 -8.50
C GLY A 122 11.48 14.16 -7.69
N LEU A 123 11.41 14.32 -6.37
CA LEU A 123 12.57 14.20 -5.48
C LEU A 123 13.13 12.77 -5.46
N LEU A 124 12.26 11.75 -5.42
CA LEU A 124 12.68 10.35 -5.54
C LEU A 124 13.37 10.08 -6.88
N GLY A 125 12.81 10.56 -7.98
CA GLY A 125 13.39 10.41 -9.32
C GLY A 125 14.76 11.09 -9.43
N ALA A 126 14.90 12.32 -8.93
CA ALA A 126 16.18 13.03 -8.91
C ALA A 126 17.23 12.28 -8.07
N GLY A 127 16.84 11.76 -6.90
CA GLY A 127 17.69 10.93 -6.06
C GLY A 127 18.10 9.62 -6.74
N ALA A 128 17.17 8.94 -7.41
CA ALA A 128 17.46 7.72 -8.15
C ALA A 128 18.46 7.96 -9.29
N ILE A 129 18.27 9.05 -10.07
CA ILE A 129 19.23 9.48 -11.10
C ILE A 129 20.61 9.71 -10.46
N ALA A 130 20.69 10.39 -9.32
CA ALA A 130 21.96 10.62 -8.64
C ALA A 130 22.66 9.33 -8.20
N VAL A 131 21.90 8.32 -7.73
CA VAL A 131 22.44 7.01 -7.37
C VAL A 131 22.98 6.26 -8.59
N LEU A 132 22.30 6.34 -9.74
CA LEU A 132 22.66 5.62 -10.95
C LEU A 132 23.82 6.26 -11.74
N ARG A 133 24.22 7.50 -11.42
CA ARG A 133 25.36 8.19 -12.08
C ARG A 133 26.69 7.44 -11.97
N SER A 134 26.86 6.59 -10.95
CA SER A 134 28.07 5.79 -10.76
C SER A 134 28.13 4.54 -11.64
N GLY A 135 27.12 4.29 -12.47
CA GLY A 135 26.99 3.09 -13.29
C GLY A 135 25.70 2.34 -12.98
N ALA A 136 25.16 1.68 -13.99
CA ALA A 136 23.89 0.97 -13.91
C ALA A 136 24.01 -0.38 -14.64
N SER A 137 23.64 -1.46 -13.96
CA SER A 137 23.48 -2.79 -14.56
C SER A 137 22.13 -3.37 -14.17
N PHE A 138 21.18 -3.34 -15.11
CA PHE A 138 19.85 -3.90 -14.87
C PHE A 138 19.86 -5.40 -15.18
N GLY A 139 19.60 -6.21 -14.15
CA GLY A 139 19.53 -7.67 -14.28
C GLY A 139 18.09 -8.20 -14.27
N PRO A 140 17.84 -9.39 -14.86
CA PRO A 140 16.52 -10.00 -14.90
C PRO A 140 15.92 -10.29 -13.50
N LYS A 141 16.76 -10.40 -12.46
CA LYS A 141 16.31 -10.51 -11.06
C LYS A 141 15.50 -9.29 -10.58
N LEU A 142 15.58 -8.15 -11.27
CA LEU A 142 14.84 -6.92 -10.94
C LEU A 142 13.47 -6.83 -11.61
N THR A 143 13.16 -7.76 -12.52
CA THR A 143 11.86 -7.82 -13.22
C THR A 143 10.66 -7.71 -12.28
N PRO A 144 10.55 -8.48 -11.17
CA PRO A 144 9.36 -8.38 -10.35
C PRO A 144 9.25 -7.02 -9.64
N ASN A 145 10.34 -6.34 -9.31
CA ASN A 145 10.29 -4.99 -8.73
C ASN A 145 9.70 -3.96 -9.71
N VAL A 146 10.06 -4.04 -11.00
CA VAL A 146 9.50 -3.17 -12.04
C VAL A 146 8.01 -3.49 -12.27
N LEU A 147 7.65 -4.76 -12.29
CA LEU A 147 6.25 -5.19 -12.38
C LEU A 147 5.45 -4.67 -11.18
N LEU A 148 5.97 -4.82 -9.96
CA LEU A 148 5.34 -4.38 -8.70
C LEU A 148 5.15 -2.87 -8.66
N LEU A 149 6.12 -2.08 -9.12
CA LEU A 149 5.94 -0.63 -9.31
C LEU A 149 4.70 -0.34 -10.16
N ALA A 150 4.56 -1.00 -11.31
CA ALA A 150 3.44 -0.76 -12.22
C ALA A 150 2.10 -1.21 -11.62
N VAL A 151 2.01 -2.45 -11.10
CA VAL A 151 0.74 -2.99 -10.58
C VAL A 151 0.30 -2.30 -9.28
N TYR A 152 1.22 -1.95 -8.37
CA TYR A 152 0.85 -1.19 -7.17
C TYR A 152 0.41 0.24 -7.50
N SER A 153 1.05 0.89 -8.47
CA SER A 153 0.58 2.18 -8.99
C SER A 153 -0.83 2.06 -9.58
N LEU A 154 -1.13 0.96 -10.27
CA LEU A 154 -2.46 0.70 -10.83
C LEU A 154 -3.53 0.43 -9.76
N ILE A 155 -3.18 -0.28 -8.67
CA ILE A 155 -4.06 -0.42 -7.49
C ILE A 155 -4.39 0.97 -6.93
N GLY A 156 -3.36 1.79 -6.67
CA GLY A 156 -3.53 3.15 -6.17
C GLY A 156 -4.38 4.03 -7.09
N TYR A 157 -4.18 3.90 -8.42
CA TYR A 157 -5.00 4.57 -9.43
C TYR A 157 -6.48 4.22 -9.29
N TYR A 158 -6.85 2.93 -9.27
CA TYR A 158 -8.26 2.54 -9.17
C TYR A 158 -8.90 2.90 -7.82
N LEU A 159 -8.12 2.86 -6.73
CA LEU A 159 -8.56 3.36 -5.43
C LEU A 159 -8.83 4.86 -5.45
N LEU A 160 -7.93 5.67 -6.05
CA LEU A 160 -8.13 7.10 -6.24
C LEU A 160 -9.36 7.39 -7.09
N ARG A 161 -9.52 6.68 -8.22
CA ARG A 161 -10.69 6.83 -9.10
C ARG A 161 -11.99 6.53 -8.36
N THR A 162 -12.01 5.48 -7.53
CA THR A 162 -13.15 5.16 -6.66
C THR A 162 -13.42 6.28 -5.65
N GLN A 163 -12.40 6.81 -4.98
CA GLN A 163 -12.56 7.96 -4.06
C GLN A 163 -13.14 9.19 -4.77
N LEU A 164 -12.62 9.53 -5.95
CA LEU A 164 -13.10 10.67 -6.73
C LEU A 164 -14.55 10.48 -7.20
N ALA A 165 -14.91 9.28 -7.65
CA ALA A 165 -16.27 8.96 -8.08
C ALA A 165 -17.27 9.05 -6.91
N ASN A 166 -16.87 8.58 -5.73
CA ASN A 166 -17.74 8.59 -4.55
C ASN A 166 -17.77 9.95 -3.84
N ARG A 167 -16.82 10.86 -4.10
CA ARG A 167 -16.69 12.14 -3.40
C ARG A 167 -17.94 13.00 -3.48
N GLY A 168 -18.51 13.14 -4.67
CA GLY A 168 -19.70 13.96 -4.91
C GLY A 168 -20.91 13.46 -4.12
N PRO A 169 -21.36 12.21 -4.34
CA PRO A 169 -22.49 11.63 -3.60
C PRO A 169 -22.30 11.56 -2.09
N LEU A 170 -21.06 11.35 -1.60
CA LEU A 170 -20.76 11.32 -0.16
C LEU A 170 -20.61 12.71 0.47
N GLY A 171 -20.43 13.75 -0.33
CA GLY A 171 -20.12 15.11 0.14
C GLY A 171 -18.72 15.27 0.75
N GLY A 172 -17.79 14.32 0.50
CA GLY A 172 -16.48 14.31 1.16
C GLY A 172 -15.64 13.06 0.85
N TRP A 173 -14.69 12.74 1.74
CA TRP A 173 -13.71 11.66 1.55
C TRP A 173 -13.75 10.63 2.68
N SER A 174 -13.44 9.38 2.35
CA SER A 174 -13.13 8.33 3.34
C SER A 174 -11.66 8.43 3.74
N VAL A 175 -11.39 8.48 5.05
CA VAL A 175 -10.00 8.47 5.54
C VAL A 175 -9.31 7.15 5.19
N SER A 176 -10.00 6.02 5.33
CA SER A 176 -9.47 4.71 4.90
C SER A 176 -9.17 4.70 3.40
N GLY A 177 -10.08 5.25 2.59
CA GLY A 177 -9.91 5.34 1.15
C GLY A 177 -8.72 6.19 0.74
N LEU A 178 -8.57 7.38 1.32
CA LEU A 178 -7.41 8.25 1.09
C LEU A 178 -6.10 7.59 1.53
N ALA A 179 -6.09 6.93 2.69
CA ALA A 179 -4.92 6.21 3.17
C ALA A 179 -4.50 5.10 2.18
N LEU A 180 -5.44 4.28 1.72
CA LEU A 180 -5.18 3.22 0.75
C LEU A 180 -4.69 3.74 -0.61
N THR A 181 -5.22 4.89 -1.06
CA THR A 181 -4.74 5.57 -2.27
C THR A 181 -3.26 5.96 -2.18
N VAL A 182 -2.72 6.19 -0.98
CA VAL A 182 -1.30 6.53 -0.76
C VAL A 182 -0.43 5.30 -0.53
N VAL A 183 -0.93 4.30 0.21
CA VAL A 183 -0.16 3.10 0.60
C VAL A 183 0.37 2.33 -0.62
N PHE A 184 -0.47 2.01 -1.61
CA PHE A 184 -0.01 1.19 -2.73
C PHE A 184 1.03 1.90 -3.62
N PRO A 185 0.82 3.15 -4.09
CA PRO A 185 1.85 3.86 -4.85
C PRO A 185 3.16 3.99 -4.07
N THR A 186 3.11 4.23 -2.76
CA THR A 186 4.34 4.30 -1.95
C THR A 186 5.05 2.95 -1.84
N CYS A 187 4.32 1.83 -1.70
CA CYS A 187 4.93 0.49 -1.85
C CYS A 187 5.58 0.30 -3.23
N GLY A 188 4.94 0.75 -4.31
CA GLY A 188 5.51 0.67 -5.66
C GLY A 188 6.81 1.46 -5.79
N LEU A 189 6.86 2.64 -5.18
CA LEU A 189 8.05 3.48 -5.14
C LEU A 189 9.17 2.87 -4.28
N MET A 190 8.86 2.13 -3.21
CA MET A 190 9.86 1.38 -2.45
C MET A 190 10.53 0.30 -3.32
N HIS A 191 9.76 -0.43 -4.14
CA HIS A 191 10.33 -1.38 -5.13
C HIS A 191 11.19 -0.66 -6.19
N ALA A 192 10.78 0.53 -6.63
CA ALA A 192 11.58 1.34 -7.55
C ALA A 192 12.92 1.77 -6.92
N VAL A 193 12.92 2.16 -5.64
CA VAL A 193 14.14 2.50 -4.90
C VAL A 193 15.03 1.27 -4.71
N TYR A 194 14.46 0.12 -4.36
CA TYR A 194 15.21 -1.12 -4.27
C TYR A 194 15.87 -1.48 -5.61
N ALA A 195 15.11 -1.44 -6.70
CA ALA A 195 15.62 -1.67 -8.05
C ALA A 195 16.72 -0.67 -8.44
N THR A 196 16.60 0.60 -8.03
CA THR A 196 17.61 1.63 -8.25
C THR A 196 18.92 1.26 -7.55
N TYR A 197 18.87 0.89 -6.27
CA TYR A 197 20.07 0.51 -5.51
C TYR A 197 20.70 -0.79 -6.02
N ALA A 198 19.89 -1.78 -6.38
CA ALA A 198 20.39 -3.03 -6.94
C ALA A 198 21.01 -2.80 -8.34
N THR A 199 20.41 -1.96 -9.18
CA THR A 199 20.97 -1.57 -10.48
C THR A 199 22.30 -0.85 -10.34
N ALA A 200 22.47 -0.05 -9.28
CA ALA A 200 23.73 0.60 -8.94
C ALA A 200 24.73 -0.31 -8.19
N ALA A 201 24.50 -1.63 -8.16
CA ALA A 201 25.30 -2.63 -7.46
C ALA A 201 25.50 -2.35 -5.96
N ARG A 202 24.58 -1.60 -5.34
CA ARG A 202 24.61 -1.32 -3.90
C ARG A 202 23.86 -2.38 -3.09
N TYR A 203 22.87 -3.01 -3.70
CA TYR A 203 22.13 -4.15 -3.15
C TYR A 203 22.33 -5.40 -3.99
N ASP A 204 22.38 -6.53 -3.29
CA ASP A 204 22.24 -7.84 -3.91
C ASP A 204 20.81 -8.34 -3.74
N VAL A 205 20.31 -8.99 -4.78
CA VAL A 205 19.00 -9.63 -4.82
C VAL A 205 19.18 -11.08 -4.41
N ASP A 206 19.00 -11.30 -3.11
CA ASP A 206 19.00 -12.64 -2.52
C ASP A 206 17.71 -13.40 -2.86
N ILE A 207 17.73 -14.70 -2.56
CA ILE A 207 16.64 -15.62 -2.92
C ILE A 207 15.35 -15.34 -2.15
N HIS A 208 15.41 -14.83 -0.92
CA HIS A 208 14.23 -14.58 -0.09
C HIS A 208 13.44 -13.41 -0.68
N GLY A 209 14.10 -12.27 -0.87
CA GLY A 209 13.49 -11.10 -1.51
C GLY A 209 12.96 -11.43 -2.91
N LEU A 210 13.73 -12.16 -3.71
CA LEU A 210 13.31 -12.56 -5.06
C LEU A 210 12.06 -13.44 -5.05
N THR A 211 11.99 -14.45 -4.18
CA THR A 211 10.83 -15.33 -4.06
C THR A 211 9.60 -14.56 -3.61
N ILE A 212 9.74 -13.69 -2.60
CA ILE A 212 8.62 -12.88 -2.10
C ILE A 212 8.11 -11.91 -3.18
N ASP A 213 9.01 -11.28 -3.93
CA ASP A 213 8.63 -10.38 -5.03
C ASP A 213 7.86 -11.11 -6.13
N TRP A 214 8.30 -12.31 -6.50
CA TRP A 214 7.58 -13.12 -7.49
C TRP A 214 6.23 -13.61 -7.01
N LEU A 215 6.06 -13.90 -5.72
CA LEU A 215 4.75 -14.20 -5.13
C LEU A 215 3.86 -12.95 -5.02
N SER A 216 4.47 -11.78 -4.84
CA SER A 216 3.76 -10.50 -4.76
C SER A 216 3.11 -10.12 -6.08
N VAL A 217 3.74 -10.43 -7.23
CA VAL A 217 3.20 -10.07 -8.56
C VAL A 217 1.79 -10.63 -8.81
N PRO A 218 1.52 -11.96 -8.70
CA PRO A 218 0.18 -12.49 -8.91
C PRO A 218 -0.81 -12.01 -7.84
N ALA A 219 -0.38 -11.84 -6.58
CA ALA A 219 -1.23 -11.26 -5.52
C ALA A 219 -1.69 -9.84 -5.89
N ALA A 220 -0.76 -9.02 -6.40
CA ALA A 220 -1.02 -7.67 -6.84
C ALA A 220 -1.93 -7.61 -8.07
N ILE A 221 -1.72 -8.50 -9.06
CA ILE A 221 -2.57 -8.60 -10.25
C ILE A 221 -4.01 -8.97 -9.83
N TYR A 222 -4.16 -9.94 -8.94
CA TYR A 222 -5.46 -10.28 -8.38
C TYR A 222 -6.11 -9.07 -7.70
N PHE A 223 -5.33 -8.29 -6.94
CA PHE A 223 -5.88 -7.09 -6.31
C PHE A 223 -6.25 -6.00 -7.31
N VAL A 224 -5.45 -5.76 -8.36
CA VAL A 224 -5.80 -4.88 -9.48
C VAL A 224 -7.15 -5.28 -10.05
N TRP A 225 -7.35 -6.57 -10.34
CA TRP A 225 -8.62 -7.09 -10.83
C TRP A 225 -9.77 -6.76 -9.87
N VAL A 226 -9.60 -6.98 -8.56
CA VAL A 226 -10.61 -6.65 -7.54
C VAL A 226 -10.94 -5.15 -7.54
N VAL A 227 -9.95 -4.26 -7.37
CA VAL A 227 -10.22 -2.81 -7.23
C VAL A 227 -10.76 -2.22 -8.52
N ARG A 228 -10.32 -2.71 -9.68
CA ARG A 228 -10.87 -2.34 -10.99
C ARG A 228 -12.32 -2.80 -11.12
N SER A 229 -12.62 -4.04 -10.74
CA SER A 229 -13.98 -4.59 -10.83
C SER A 229 -14.95 -3.87 -9.89
N LEU A 230 -14.50 -3.50 -8.70
CA LEU A 230 -15.27 -2.66 -7.78
C LEU A 230 -15.52 -1.27 -8.34
N TYR A 231 -14.49 -0.63 -8.92
CA TYR A 231 -14.63 0.67 -9.59
C TYR A 231 -15.63 0.62 -10.75
N LEU A 232 -15.62 -0.45 -11.54
CA LEU A 232 -16.54 -0.66 -12.67
C LEU A 232 -17.92 -1.19 -12.24
N GLY A 233 -18.13 -1.47 -10.95
CA GLY A 233 -19.39 -2.05 -10.46
C GLY A 233 -19.67 -3.48 -10.95
N ALA A 234 -18.64 -4.22 -11.38
CA ALA A 234 -18.78 -5.56 -11.95
C ALA A 234 -19.19 -6.63 -10.92
N PHE A 235 -18.91 -6.40 -9.63
CA PHE A 235 -19.46 -7.20 -8.54
C PHE A 235 -19.62 -6.36 -7.26
N ARG A 236 -20.33 -6.93 -6.28
CA ARG A 236 -20.51 -6.36 -4.94
C ARG A 236 -19.71 -7.15 -3.93
N ASP A 237 -18.99 -6.45 -3.07
CA ASP A 237 -18.25 -7.03 -1.94
C ASP A 237 -18.89 -6.57 -0.61
N TRP A 238 -18.27 -6.94 0.51
CA TRP A 238 -18.65 -6.58 1.88
C TRP A 238 -18.75 -5.07 2.13
N ASN A 239 -18.25 -4.24 1.21
CA ASN A 239 -18.31 -2.78 1.24
C ASN A 239 -19.72 -2.18 1.07
N ARG A 240 -20.79 -2.92 1.38
CA ARG A 240 -22.11 -2.31 1.58
C ARG A 240 -22.10 -1.49 2.89
N GLY A 241 -21.61 -0.26 2.77
CA GLY A 241 -21.83 0.82 3.71
C GLY A 241 -21.05 0.69 5.03
N SER A 242 -20.05 1.56 5.22
CA SER A 242 -20.07 2.28 6.49
C SER A 242 -21.48 2.81 6.67
N VAL A 243 -22.14 2.43 7.76
CA VAL A 243 -23.55 2.67 8.14
C VAL A 243 -23.92 4.17 8.25
N GLY A 244 -23.11 5.09 7.71
CA GLY A 244 -23.36 6.53 7.60
C GLY A 244 -23.61 7.06 6.17
N ALA A 245 -23.64 6.20 5.14
CA ALA A 245 -23.98 6.60 3.76
C ALA A 245 -25.26 5.91 3.23
N GLN A 246 -26.13 5.44 4.14
CA GLN A 246 -27.55 5.44 3.81
C GLN A 246 -27.95 6.90 3.69
N LEU A 247 -28.13 7.33 2.44
CA LEU A 247 -28.76 8.59 2.09
C LEU A 247 -29.94 8.83 3.04
N ALA A 248 -29.88 9.96 3.72
CA ALA A 248 -31.00 10.65 4.31
C ALA A 248 -32.00 11.07 3.20
N SER A 249 -32.49 10.12 2.41
CA SER A 249 -33.48 10.30 1.34
C SER A 249 -34.76 9.51 1.64
N ALA A 250 -35.07 9.31 2.92
CA ALA A 250 -36.34 8.76 3.40
C ALA A 250 -36.91 9.62 4.55
N VAL A 251 -36.80 10.94 4.43
CA VAL A 251 -37.66 11.89 5.17
C VAL A 251 -37.87 13.12 4.29
N ALA A 252 -38.87 13.04 3.41
CA ALA A 252 -39.62 14.17 2.87
C ALA A 252 -41.02 13.66 2.50
#